data_AF-A0A6H0TQI1-F1
#
_entry.id   AF-A0A6H0TQI1-F1
#
_cell.length_a   1.000
_cell.length_b   1.000
_cell.length_c   1.000
_cell.angle_alpha   90.00
_cell.angle_beta   90.00
_cell.angle_gamma   90.00
#
_symmetry.space_group_name_H-M   'P 1'
#
loop_
_entity.id
_entity.type
_entity.pdbx_description
1 polymer ?
#
loop_
_entity_poly.entity_id
_entity_poly.type
_entity_poly.pdbx_seq_one_letter_code
_entity_poly.pdbx_strand_id
1 'polypeptide(L)' 'MTYFEDGYLLTNYMTVIDIDPLNNAVICTDAFYNKITLQFSNIVDVK' A
#
# COMPACT_ATOMS: atom_id res chain seq x y z
N MET A 1 -4.65 2.86 -3.10
CA MET A 1 -6.10 2.65 -2.89
C MET A 1 -6.65 3.97 -2.40
N THR A 2 -7.57 4.61 -3.13
CA THR A 2 -8.09 5.94 -2.77
C THR A 2 -9.34 5.74 -1.92
N TYR A 3 -9.28 6.13 -0.66
CA TYR A 3 -10.41 6.11 0.26
C TYR A 3 -10.98 7.52 0.34
N PHE A 4 -12.31 7.65 0.25
CA PHE A 4 -13.00 8.92 0.40
C PHE A 4 -13.75 8.88 1.73
N GLU A 5 -13.28 9.68 2.69
CA GLU A 5 -14.02 9.98 3.92
C GLU A 5 -14.15 11.52 4.00
N ASP A 6 -15.37 12.01 4.25
CA ASP A 6 -15.71 13.44 4.37
C ASP A 6 -15.29 14.37 3.20
N GLY A 7 -15.12 13.82 1.99
CA GLY A 7 -14.87 14.61 0.77
C GLY A 7 -13.43 15.11 0.62
N TYR A 8 -12.51 14.70 1.49
CA TYR A 8 -11.09 14.98 1.34
C TYR A 8 -10.38 13.83 0.63
N LEU A 9 -9.65 14.14 -0.45
CA LEU A 9 -8.75 13.20 -1.11
C LEU A 9 -7.51 13.02 -0.23
N LEU A 10 -7.61 12.19 0.80
CA LEU A 10 -6.44 11.76 1.54
C LEU A 10 -5.60 10.91 0.59
N THR A 11 -4.49 11.48 0.11
CA THR A 11 -3.37 10.68 -0.39
C THR A 11 -2.88 9.87 0.81
N ASN A 12 -3.49 8.70 1.04
CA ASN A 12 -3.09 7.84 2.14
C ASN A 12 -1.64 7.42 1.89
N TYR A 13 -0.72 8.04 2.63
CA TYR A 13 0.66 7.62 2.69
C TYR A 13 0.65 6.19 3.21
N MET A 14 1.00 5.25 2.33
CA MET A 14 1.23 3.86 2.72
C MET A 14 2.70 3.72 3.09
N THR A 15 2.95 3.14 4.25
CA THR A 15 4.31 2.81 4.70
C THR A 15 4.54 1.33 4.47
N VAL A 16 5.65 0.98 3.84
CA VAL A 16 6.08 -0.43 3.73
C VAL A 16 6.53 -0.89 5.11
N ILE A 17 5.92 -1.97 5.60
CA ILE A 17 6.25 -2.56 6.90
C ILE A 17 6.98 -3.89 6.77
N ASP A 18 6.83 -4.57 5.62
CA ASP A 18 7.49 -5.84 5.35
C ASP A 18 7.56 -6.13 3.85
N ILE A 19 8.50 -7.00 3.45
CA ILE A 19 8.66 -7.49 2.09
C ILE A 19 8.70 -9.01 2.15
N ASP A 20 7.79 -9.66 1.43
CA ASP A 20 7.74 -11.10 1.28
C ASP A 20 8.33 -11.51 -0.09
N PRO A 21 9.63 -11.84 -0.15
CA PRO A 21 10.27 -12.24 -1.38
C PRO A 21 9.83 -13.63 -1.87
N LEU A 22 9.31 -14.49 -0.98
CA LEU A 22 8.84 -15.82 -1.39
C LEU A 22 7.55 -15.71 -2.22
N ASN A 23 6.67 -14.80 -1.82
CA ASN A 23 5.41 -14.54 -2.51
C ASN A 23 5.47 -13.34 -3.47
N ASN A 24 6.65 -12.76 -3.69
CA ASN A 24 6.86 -11.57 -4.53
C ASN A 24 5.90 -10.42 -4.18
N ALA A 25 5.75 -10.14 -2.88
CA ALA A 25 4.80 -9.16 -2.38
C ALA A 25 5.43 -8.14 -1.41
N VAL A 26 4.90 -6.93 -1.39
CA VAL A 26 5.18 -5.91 -0.38
C VAL A 26 3.97 -5.79 0.55
N ILE A 27 4.21 -5.78 1.86
CA ILE A 27 3.17 -5.54 2.85
C ILE A 27 3.30 -4.09 3.32
N CYS A 28 2.21 -3.36 3.20
CA CYS A 28 2.10 -1.97 3.58
C CYS A 28 1.07 -1.78 4.69
N THR A 29 1.19 -0.69 5.42
CA THR A 29 0.14 -0.17 6.31
C THR A 29 -0.28 1.21 5.86
N ASP A 30 -1.56 1.54 6.02
CA ASP A 30 -2.06 2.91 5.92
C ASP A 30 -1.99 3.64 7.28
N ALA A 31 -2.47 4.89 7.31
CA ALA A 31 -2.53 5.73 8.51
C ALA A 31 -3.47 5.20 9.61
N PHE A 32 -4.37 4.27 9.28
CA PHE A 32 -5.31 3.63 10.20
C PHE A 32 -4.85 2.22 10.62
N TYR A 33 -3.59 1.87 10.34
CA TYR A 33 -3.01 0.56 10.61
C TYR A 33 -3.66 -0.61 9.84
N ASN A 34 -4.41 -0.32 8.77
CA ASN A 34 -4.91 -1.37 7.89
C ASN A 34 -3.77 -1.91 7.03
N LYS A 35 -3.65 -3.23 6.98
CA LYS A 35 -2.63 -3.90 6.18
C LYS A 35 -3.10 -4.11 4.76
N ILE A 36 -2.22 -3.81 3.80
CA ILE A 36 -2.45 -4.00 2.37
C ILE A 36 -1.26 -4.78 1.81
N THR A 37 -1.54 -5.85 1.07
CA THR A 37 -0.52 -6.64 0.38
C THR A 37 -0.53 -6.28 -1.11
N LEU A 38 0.60 -5.82 -1.62
CA LEU A 38 0.80 -5.45 -3.03
C LEU A 38 1.71 -6.48 -3.70
N GLN A 39 1.23 -7.11 -4.76
CA GLN A 39 2.04 -8.03 -5.57
C GLN A 39 2.99 -7.23 -6.46
N PHE A 40 4.24 -7.69 -6.60
CA PHE A 40 5.25 -7.02 -7.45
C PHE A 40 4.78 -6.89 -8.90
N SER A 41 4.03 -7.87 -9.42
CA SER A 41 3.45 -7.81 -10.77
C SER A 41 2.51 -6.63 -10.99
N ASN A 42 1.94 -6.08 -9.91
CA ASN A 42 1.04 -4.94 -9.96
C ASN A 42 1.78 -3.60 -9.80
N ILE A 43 3.10 -3.62 -9.58
CA ILE A 43 3.94 -2.43 -9.43
C ILE A 43 4.56 -2.11 -10.79
N VAL A 44 4.02 -1.09 -11.46
CA VAL A 44 4.37 -0.75 -12.86
C VAL A 44 5.57 0.19 -12.96
N ASP A 45 5.85 0.96 -11.90
CA ASP A 45 6.96 1.90 -11.85
C ASP A 45 7.47 2.06 -10.41
N VAL A 46 8.79 1.99 -10.26
CA VAL A 46 9.52 2.27 -9.01
C VAL A 46 10.74 3.09 -9.42
N LYS A 47 10.78 4.35 -8.99
CA LYS A 47 11.82 5.29 -9.35
C LYS A 47 12.69 5.66 -8.15
#